data_AF-A0A415RNS8-F1
#
_entry.id   AF-A0A415RNS8-F1
#
_cell.length_a   1.000
_cell.length_b   1.000
_cell.length_c   1.000
_cell.angle_alpha   90.00
_cell.angle_beta   90.00
_cell.angle_gamma   90.00
#
_symmetry.space_group_name_H-M   'P 1'
#
loop_
_entity.id
_entity.type
_entity.pdbx_description
1 polymer ?
#
loop_
_entity_poly.entity_id
_entity_poly.type
_entity_poly.pdbx_seq_one_letter_code
_entity_poly.pdbx_strand_id
1 'polypeptide(L)'
;MAKQRFSFDDTEEYDRNDLNKKSAVKKEEFVFDDSSHQKKKSVKSMKKNNKKKGKIKKWQIVLIALISLIIVFLIYIFVASGNSDGPVYGKRCEKLVSIDKSQFSQVESNVVANDKVEQLKIEKHCRTIKMTFKYTEGTTANDAISVATDALHQLDDALGKEKSSGASWSQVFNKANGRMQYDVDFVLKGSGDDFPVFGTKHAGVDNISFTSAAVKDQETTDKVYQRQAEVDAANKAQQGN
;
A
#
# COMPACT_ATOMS: atom_id res chain seq x y z
N MET A 1 -37.69 10.09 -20.12
CA MET A 1 -37.06 8.75 -20.21
C MET A 1 -36.60 8.36 -18.82
N ALA A 2 -37.09 7.24 -18.31
CA ALA A 2 -36.95 6.84 -16.91
C ALA A 2 -35.50 6.43 -16.59
N LYS A 3 -35.01 6.95 -15.47
CA LYS A 3 -33.72 6.66 -14.84
C LYS A 3 -33.79 5.22 -14.31
N GLN A 4 -33.05 4.28 -14.91
CA GLN A 4 -32.87 2.96 -14.30
C GLN A 4 -32.15 3.16 -12.96
N ARG A 5 -32.89 2.90 -11.88
CA ARG A 5 -32.35 2.85 -10.53
C ARG A 5 -31.59 1.53 -10.41
N PHE A 6 -30.33 1.61 -9.98
CA PHE A 6 -29.60 0.45 -9.48
C PHE A 6 -30.43 -0.18 -8.34
N SER A 7 -30.89 -1.41 -8.52
CA SER A 7 -31.46 -2.23 -7.45
C SER A 7 -30.36 -3.11 -6.88
N PHE A 8 -30.20 -3.07 -5.56
CA PHE A 8 -29.34 -3.98 -4.80
C PHE A 8 -30.22 -5.09 -4.22
N ASP A 9 -30.75 -5.95 -5.08
CA ASP A 9 -31.59 -7.10 -4.67
C ASP A 9 -30.92 -8.45 -4.97
N ASP A 10 -29.61 -8.45 -5.18
CA ASP A 10 -28.81 -9.69 -5.27
C ASP A 10 -28.13 -9.94 -3.91
N THR A 11 -28.92 -10.22 -2.87
CA THR A 11 -28.41 -10.96 -1.71
C THR A 11 -28.26 -12.42 -2.12
N GLU A 12 -27.11 -12.78 -2.69
CA GLU A 12 -26.69 -14.18 -2.66
C GLU A 12 -26.34 -14.54 -1.21
N GLU A 13 -27.18 -15.36 -0.62
CA GLU A 13 -26.98 -15.98 0.68
C GLU A 13 -25.77 -16.93 0.57
N TYR A 14 -24.61 -16.50 1.07
CA TYR A 14 -23.43 -17.36 1.15
C TYR A 14 -23.68 -18.46 2.19
N ASP A 15 -23.96 -19.67 1.71
CA ASP A 15 -24.00 -20.88 2.55
C ASP A 15 -22.60 -21.15 3.10
N ARG A 16 -22.46 -21.07 4.44
CA ARG A 16 -21.20 -21.30 5.17
C ARG A 16 -20.64 -22.71 5.02
N ASN A 17 -21.34 -23.64 4.37
CA ASN A 17 -20.94 -25.05 4.29
C ASN A 17 -20.06 -25.41 3.09
N ASP A 18 -19.76 -24.49 2.16
CA ASP A 18 -18.91 -24.79 1.00
C ASP A 18 -17.38 -24.82 1.31
N LEU A 19 -16.99 -24.59 2.57
CA LEU A 19 -15.60 -24.63 3.02
C LEU A 19 -15.06 -26.05 3.30
N ASN A 20 -15.81 -27.12 3.02
CA ASN A 20 -15.43 -28.48 3.42
C ASN A 20 -15.14 -29.43 2.25
N LYS A 21 -14.49 -28.93 1.19
CA LYS A 21 -13.86 -29.80 0.19
C LYS A 21 -12.40 -30.03 0.54
N LYS A 22 -12.14 -31.13 1.25
CA LYS A 22 -10.81 -31.65 1.60
C LYS A 22 -9.88 -31.69 0.37
N SER A 23 -8.94 -30.77 0.28
CA SER A 23 -7.73 -30.95 -0.53
C SER A 23 -6.68 -31.65 0.35
N ALA A 24 -6.29 -32.84 -0.08
CA ALA A 24 -5.31 -33.67 0.60
C ALA A 24 -3.93 -32.98 0.55
N VAL A 25 -3.55 -32.33 1.65
CA VAL A 25 -2.18 -31.85 1.87
C VAL A 25 -1.31 -33.06 2.20
N LYS A 26 -0.46 -33.47 1.25
CA LYS A 26 0.61 -34.44 1.49
C LYS A 26 1.74 -33.72 2.24
N LYS A 27 2.00 -34.12 3.49
CA LYS A 27 3.21 -33.76 4.23
C LYS A 27 4.40 -34.47 3.57
N GLU A 28 5.33 -33.70 3.01
CA GLU A 28 6.67 -34.21 2.74
C GLU A 28 7.63 -33.60 3.76
N GLU A 29 8.32 -34.51 4.44
CA GLU A 29 9.22 -34.35 5.56
C GLU A 29 10.59 -33.92 5.03
N PHE A 30 11.11 -32.78 5.49
CA PHE A 30 12.48 -32.36 5.22
C PHE A 30 13.43 -33.14 6.13
N VAL A 31 14.20 -34.06 5.54
CA VAL A 31 15.31 -34.74 6.22
C VAL A 31 16.62 -34.22 5.66
N PHE A 32 17.45 -33.66 6.54
CA PHE A 32 18.86 -33.38 6.30
C PHE A 32 19.65 -34.55 6.90
N ASP A 33 20.46 -35.23 6.10
CA ASP A 33 21.45 -36.19 6.61
C ASP A 33 22.85 -35.71 6.21
N ASP A 34 23.55 -35.16 7.20
CA ASP A 34 24.98 -34.88 7.20
C ASP A 34 25.63 -35.97 8.05
N SER A 35 26.48 -36.80 7.44
CA SER A 35 27.49 -37.57 8.19
C SER A 35 28.58 -38.11 7.26
N SER A 36 29.75 -37.48 7.42
CA SER A 36 31.06 -37.99 7.07
C SER A 36 31.36 -39.39 7.64
N HIS A 37 32.04 -40.27 6.89
CA HIS A 37 33.33 -40.87 7.29
C HIS A 37 33.90 -41.91 6.30
N GLN A 38 35.14 -41.63 5.89
CA GLN A 38 36.33 -42.52 5.85
C GLN A 38 36.59 -43.56 4.73
N LYS A 39 37.77 -43.31 4.13
CA LYS A 39 38.92 -44.21 3.83
C LYS A 39 39.07 -44.85 2.45
N LYS A 40 39.93 -44.18 1.66
CA LYS A 40 41.10 -44.65 0.86
C LYS A 40 41.04 -46.08 0.28
N LYS A 41 41.19 -46.20 -1.06
CA LYS A 41 42.35 -46.89 -1.67
C LYS A 41 42.44 -46.76 -3.21
N SER A 42 43.71 -46.65 -3.63
CA SER A 42 44.37 -47.01 -4.89
C SER A 42 44.00 -46.31 -6.21
N VAL A 43 45.01 -45.60 -6.70
CA VAL A 43 45.24 -45.21 -8.09
C VAL A 43 45.21 -46.44 -9.00
N LYS A 44 44.39 -46.40 -10.05
CA LYS A 44 44.67 -47.06 -11.33
C LYS A 44 44.54 -46.02 -12.43
N SER A 45 45.67 -45.73 -13.07
CA SER A 45 45.73 -44.96 -14.31
C SER A 45 44.99 -45.74 -15.40
N MET A 46 44.03 -45.11 -16.08
CA MET A 46 43.59 -45.58 -17.38
C MET A 46 42.93 -44.49 -18.21
N LYS A 47 43.68 -44.10 -19.25
CA LYS A 47 43.26 -43.65 -20.58
C LYS A 47 42.44 -42.36 -20.70
N LYS A 48 43.13 -41.35 -21.26
CA LYS A 48 42.58 -40.18 -21.94
C LYS A 48 41.56 -40.64 -23.00
N ASN A 49 40.27 -40.58 -22.68
CA ASN A 49 39.23 -40.83 -23.67
C ASN A 49 38.94 -39.53 -24.40
N ASN A 50 39.33 -39.49 -25.67
CA ASN A 50 39.02 -38.44 -26.63
C ASN A 50 37.56 -38.01 -26.51
N LYS A 51 37.34 -36.69 -26.51
CA LYS A 51 36.02 -36.03 -26.62
C LYS A 51 35.26 -36.65 -27.79
N LYS A 52 34.41 -37.64 -27.52
CA LYS A 52 33.36 -38.04 -28.47
C LYS A 52 32.30 -36.96 -28.35
N LYS A 53 32.28 -36.04 -29.32
CA LYS A 53 31.13 -35.17 -29.58
C LYS A 53 29.92 -36.09 -29.74
N GLY A 54 29.12 -36.22 -28.69
CA GLY A 54 27.89 -36.99 -28.72
C GLY A 54 27.04 -36.44 -29.85
N LYS A 55 26.67 -37.28 -30.81
CA LYS A 55 25.76 -36.90 -31.88
C LYS A 55 24.41 -36.58 -31.21
N ILE A 56 24.09 -35.29 -31.09
CA ILE A 56 22.83 -34.83 -30.54
C ILE A 56 21.73 -35.45 -31.40
N LYS A 57 20.88 -36.27 -30.79
CA LYS A 57 19.77 -36.90 -31.53
C LYS A 57 18.79 -35.80 -31.91
N LYS A 58 18.18 -35.88 -33.11
CA LYS A 58 17.25 -34.85 -33.61
C LYS A 58 16.16 -34.46 -32.59
N TRP A 59 15.70 -35.43 -31.78
CA TRP A 59 14.73 -35.20 -30.71
C TRP A 59 15.23 -34.30 -29.56
N GLN A 60 16.52 -34.35 -29.22
CA GLN A 60 17.11 -33.48 -28.19
C GLN A 60 17.24 -32.03 -28.68
N ILE A 61 17.44 -31.82 -29.99
CA ILE A 61 17.45 -30.48 -30.59
C ILE A 61 16.06 -29.84 -30.48
N VAL A 62 15.00 -30.63 -30.70
CA VAL A 62 13.62 -30.16 -30.55
C VAL A 62 13.30 -29.79 -29.10
N LEU A 63 13.74 -30.60 -28.12
CA LEU A 63 13.57 -30.28 -26.70
C LEU A 63 14.30 -29.00 -26.28
N ILE A 64 15.53 -28.81 -26.75
CA ILE A 64 16.31 -27.59 -26.46
C ILE A 64 15.62 -26.35 -27.07
N ALA A 65 15.09 -26.46 -28.29
CA ALA A 65 14.34 -25.38 -28.92
C ALA A 65 13.07 -25.01 -28.13
N LEU A 66 12.31 -26.01 -27.65
CA LEU A 66 11.09 -25.80 -26.88
C LEU A 66 11.37 -25.13 -25.52
N ILE A 67 12.41 -25.60 -24.82
CA ILE A 67 12.86 -24.98 -23.56
C ILE A 67 13.31 -23.53 -23.78
N SER A 68 14.04 -23.24 -24.86
CA SER A 68 14.45 -21.87 -25.19
C SER A 68 13.26 -20.93 -25.43
N LEU A 69 12.19 -21.43 -26.04
CA LEU A 69 10.96 -20.67 -26.31
C LEU A 69 10.21 -20.35 -25.02
N ILE A 70 10.16 -21.29 -24.09
CA ILE A 70 9.58 -21.08 -22.76
C ILE A 70 10.37 -20.02 -22.00
N ILE A 71 11.70 -20.06 -22.03
CA ILE A 71 12.54 -19.06 -21.35
C ILE A 71 12.31 -17.67 -21.92
N VAL A 72 12.24 -17.52 -23.25
CA VAL A 72 11.92 -16.24 -23.90
C VAL A 72 10.52 -15.75 -23.52
N PHE A 73 9.54 -16.65 -23.44
CA PHE A 73 8.19 -16.31 -23.03
C PHE A 73 8.11 -15.87 -21.55
N LEU A 74 8.86 -16.52 -20.66
CA LEU A 74 8.95 -16.13 -19.25
C LEU A 74 9.64 -14.78 -19.07
N ILE A 75 10.69 -14.49 -19.84
CA ILE A 75 11.33 -13.16 -19.85
C ILE A 75 10.35 -12.11 -20.39
N TYR A 76 9.62 -12.44 -21.46
CA TYR A 76 8.59 -11.55 -22.01
C TYR A 76 7.50 -11.24 -20.98
N ILE A 77 6.97 -12.26 -20.29
CA ILE A 77 6.00 -12.06 -19.20
C ILE A 77 6.62 -11.20 -18.12
N PHE A 78 7.84 -11.50 -17.65
CA PHE A 78 8.49 -10.72 -16.59
C PHE A 78 8.71 -9.25 -16.97
N VAL A 79 9.08 -8.95 -18.22
CA VAL A 79 9.23 -7.57 -18.70
C VAL A 79 7.87 -6.90 -18.90
N ALA A 80 6.89 -7.61 -19.46
CA ALA A 80 5.54 -7.10 -19.66
C ALA A 80 4.75 -6.94 -18.33
N SER A 81 5.08 -7.73 -17.30
CA SER A 81 4.49 -7.64 -15.95
C SER A 81 5.29 -6.74 -15.01
N GLY A 82 6.60 -6.58 -15.27
CA GLY A 82 7.51 -5.75 -14.48
C GLY A 82 7.43 -4.27 -14.83
N ASN A 83 7.02 -3.94 -16.07
CA ASN A 83 6.52 -2.61 -16.38
C ASN A 83 5.09 -2.53 -15.85
N SER A 84 4.86 -1.71 -14.83
CA SER A 84 3.58 -1.49 -14.15
C SER A 84 2.46 -0.86 -15.02
N ASP A 85 2.58 -0.96 -16.35
CA ASP A 85 1.62 -0.53 -17.36
C ASP A 85 0.92 -1.75 -17.99
N GLY A 86 0.28 -2.56 -17.16
CA GLY A 86 -0.59 -3.63 -17.64
C GLY A 86 -1.86 -3.07 -18.31
N PRO A 87 -2.45 -3.76 -19.30
CA PRO A 87 -3.63 -3.29 -20.06
C PRO A 87 -4.88 -3.03 -19.20
N VAL A 88 -4.94 -3.60 -17.99
CA VAL A 88 -6.05 -3.43 -17.03
C VAL A 88 -5.91 -2.14 -16.20
N TYR A 89 -4.69 -1.60 -16.06
CA TYR A 89 -4.38 -0.38 -15.32
C TYR A 89 -3.77 0.68 -16.23
N GLY A 90 -4.38 0.91 -17.41
CA GLY A 90 -3.84 1.84 -18.40
C GLY A 90 -3.52 3.22 -17.82
N LYS A 91 -2.33 3.77 -18.12
CA LYS A 91 -1.93 5.20 -18.11
C LYS A 91 -2.54 6.12 -17.02
N ARG A 92 -2.87 5.59 -15.83
CA ARG A 92 -3.52 6.32 -14.73
C ARG A 92 -2.65 7.44 -14.16
N CYS A 93 -1.34 7.26 -14.26
CA CYS A 93 -0.34 8.23 -13.80
C CYS A 93 0.18 9.10 -14.96
N GLU A 94 -0.33 8.91 -16.19
CA GLU A 94 0.09 9.67 -17.35
C GLU A 94 -0.47 11.10 -17.29
N LYS A 95 0.37 12.10 -17.59
CA LYS A 95 0.14 13.56 -17.42
C LYS A 95 0.22 14.10 -15.98
N LEU A 96 0.61 13.27 -15.01
CA LEU A 96 0.97 13.79 -13.69
C LEU A 96 2.31 14.55 -13.77
N VAL A 97 2.44 15.60 -12.97
CA VAL A 97 3.71 16.32 -12.81
C VAL A 97 4.77 15.35 -12.29
N SER A 98 5.93 15.31 -12.92
CA SER A 98 7.05 14.50 -12.46
C SER A 98 7.54 15.02 -11.11
N ILE A 99 7.58 14.14 -10.12
CA ILE A 99 8.11 14.41 -8.79
C ILE A 99 9.47 13.73 -8.69
N ASP A 100 10.49 14.49 -8.33
CA ASP A 100 11.79 13.94 -7.98
C ASP A 100 11.72 13.35 -6.56
N LYS A 101 12.01 12.05 -6.46
CA LYS A 101 12.00 11.33 -5.18
C LYS A 101 13.17 11.73 -4.28
N SER A 102 14.23 12.35 -4.82
CA SER A 102 15.36 12.84 -4.02
C SER A 102 14.93 13.89 -2.99
N GLN A 103 13.94 14.71 -3.33
CA GLN A 103 13.38 15.75 -2.47
C GLN A 103 12.64 15.16 -1.26
N PHE A 104 12.13 13.93 -1.36
CA PHE A 104 11.46 13.27 -0.24
C PHE A 104 12.44 13.02 0.90
N SER A 105 13.63 12.47 0.60
CA SER A 105 14.64 12.20 1.62
C SER A 105 15.16 13.47 2.28
N GLN A 106 15.25 14.57 1.52
CA GLN A 106 15.63 15.87 2.07
C GLN A 106 14.57 16.37 3.07
N VAL A 107 13.29 16.33 2.70
CA VAL A 107 12.18 16.75 3.58
C VAL A 107 12.06 15.83 4.79
N GLU A 108 12.22 14.52 4.62
CA GLU A 108 12.28 13.54 5.72
C GLU A 108 13.35 13.95 6.74
N SER A 109 14.58 14.25 6.30
CA SER A 109 15.65 14.65 7.20
C SER A 109 15.39 16.00 7.90
N ASN A 110 14.82 16.98 7.19
CA ASN A 110 14.53 18.30 7.74
C ASN A 110 13.43 18.24 8.81
N VAL A 111 12.41 17.41 8.58
CA VAL A 111 11.30 17.26 9.53
C VAL A 111 11.71 16.41 10.74
N VAL A 112 12.53 15.38 10.55
CA VAL A 112 13.10 14.58 11.65
C VAL A 112 14.09 15.38 12.50
N ALA A 113 14.66 16.47 11.98
CA ALA A 113 15.43 17.41 12.79
C ALA A 113 14.59 18.16 13.84
N ASN A 114 13.25 18.04 13.81
CA ASN A 114 12.37 18.53 14.85
C ASN A 114 12.28 17.52 16.01
N ASP A 115 12.46 17.98 17.25
CA ASP A 115 12.47 17.12 18.45
C ASP A 115 11.15 16.35 18.68
N LYS A 116 10.07 16.72 18.00
CA LYS A 116 8.76 16.06 18.08
C LYS A 116 8.60 14.84 17.17
N VAL A 117 9.47 14.66 16.17
CA VAL A 117 9.31 13.62 15.14
C VAL A 117 10.46 12.63 15.17
N GLU A 118 10.18 11.38 15.53
CA GLU A 118 11.17 10.30 15.48
C GLU A 118 11.44 9.84 14.05
N GLN A 119 10.39 9.79 13.22
CA GLN A 119 10.49 9.26 11.88
C GLN A 119 9.43 9.87 10.96
N LEU A 120 9.85 10.29 9.77
CA LEU A 120 8.98 10.58 8.64
C LEU A 120 9.33 9.63 7.49
N LYS A 121 8.31 9.03 6.87
CA LYS A 121 8.44 8.24 5.65
C LYS A 121 7.46 8.74 4.59
N ILE A 122 7.97 9.10 3.43
CA ILE A 122 7.21 9.61 2.29
C ILE A 122 7.30 8.60 1.15
N GLU A 123 6.15 8.06 0.76
CA GLU A 123 6.05 7.10 -0.35
C GLU A 123 5.11 7.62 -1.43
N LYS A 124 5.54 7.54 -2.70
CA LYS A 124 4.69 7.87 -3.84
C LYS A 124 4.09 6.60 -4.44
N HIS A 125 2.78 6.53 -4.47
CA HIS A 125 1.96 5.47 -5.06
C HIS A 125 1.09 6.04 -6.19
N CYS A 126 1.60 6.02 -7.42
CA CYS A 126 0.97 6.63 -8.61
C CYS A 126 0.53 8.09 -8.40
N ARG A 127 -0.73 8.32 -7.98
CA ARG A 127 -1.36 9.63 -7.77
C ARG A 127 -1.48 10.01 -6.29
N THR A 128 -1.08 9.14 -5.38
CA THR A 128 -1.17 9.39 -3.94
C THR A 128 0.24 9.46 -3.36
N ILE A 129 0.48 10.44 -2.50
CA ILE A 129 1.68 10.54 -1.67
C ILE A 129 1.28 10.17 -0.25
N LYS A 130 1.88 9.11 0.29
CA LYS A 130 1.64 8.68 1.67
C LYS A 130 2.76 9.22 2.55
N MET A 131 2.41 10.05 3.52
CA MET A 131 3.30 10.56 4.55
C MET A 131 2.99 9.88 5.88
N THR A 132 3.92 9.06 6.37
CA THR A 132 3.78 8.35 7.64
C THR A 132 4.72 8.96 8.67
N PHE A 133 4.16 9.45 9.76
CA PHE A 133 4.88 10.07 10.86
C PHE A 133 4.87 9.16 12.07
N LYS A 134 6.01 9.13 12.78
CA LYS A 134 6.14 8.59 14.12
C LYS A 134 6.62 9.74 15.01
N TYR A 135 5.78 10.17 15.95
CA TYR A 135 6.07 11.26 16.88
C TYR A 135 6.68 10.74 18.18
N THR A 136 7.43 11.59 18.85
CA THR A 136 7.98 11.33 20.19
C THR A 136 6.87 11.35 21.25
N GLU A 137 7.16 10.70 22.39
CA GLU A 137 6.22 10.66 23.51
C GLU A 137 5.87 12.07 24.03
N GLY A 138 4.58 12.28 24.34
CA GLY A 138 4.08 13.57 24.83
C GLY A 138 3.62 14.55 23.74
N THR A 139 3.75 14.22 22.45
CA THR A 139 3.19 15.03 21.36
C THR A 139 1.68 14.87 21.30
N THR A 140 0.92 15.97 21.32
CA THR A 140 -0.55 15.94 21.20
C THR A 140 -1.00 15.74 19.75
N ALA A 141 -2.23 15.27 19.54
CA ALA A 141 -2.79 15.09 18.20
C ALA A 141 -2.86 16.40 17.40
N ASN A 142 -3.16 17.53 18.05
CA ASN A 142 -3.21 18.84 17.39
C ASN A 142 -1.81 19.31 16.97
N ASP A 143 -0.81 19.12 17.82
CA ASP A 143 0.59 19.41 17.48
C ASP A 143 1.07 18.54 16.32
N ALA A 144 0.72 17.25 16.34
CA ALA A 144 1.04 16.32 15.25
C ALA A 144 0.41 16.78 13.92
N ILE A 145 -0.85 17.19 13.92
CA ILE A 145 -1.53 17.74 12.74
C ILE A 145 -0.82 18.97 12.18
N SER A 146 -0.43 19.90 13.05
CA SER A 146 0.31 21.11 12.64
C SER A 146 1.66 20.75 12.02
N VAL A 147 2.44 19.88 12.68
CA VAL A 147 3.74 19.42 12.16
C VAL A 147 3.58 18.69 10.82
N ALA A 148 2.54 17.87 10.65
CA ALA A 148 2.27 17.18 9.40
C ALA A 148 1.92 18.15 8.27
N THR A 149 1.14 19.19 8.59
CA THR A 149 0.75 20.24 7.63
C THR A 149 1.98 21.06 7.19
N ASP A 150 2.82 21.44 8.14
CA ASP A 150 4.08 22.16 7.87
C ASP A 150 5.05 21.31 7.03
N ALA A 151 5.15 20.02 7.33
CA ALA A 151 5.95 19.08 6.55
C ALA A 151 5.46 18.96 5.10
N LEU A 152 4.13 19.01 4.88
CA LEU A 152 3.59 19.04 3.53
C LEU A 152 3.90 20.37 2.81
N HIS A 153 3.88 21.50 3.52
CA HIS A 153 4.32 22.78 2.95
C HIS A 153 5.79 22.74 2.55
N GLN A 154 6.66 22.22 3.41
CA GLN A 154 8.08 22.03 3.07
C GLN A 154 8.27 21.13 1.85
N LEU A 155 7.46 20.07 1.73
CA LEU A 155 7.47 19.22 0.55
C LEU A 155 7.01 19.98 -0.71
N ASP A 156 5.95 20.76 -0.61
CA ASP A 156 5.44 21.57 -1.73
C ASP A 156 6.48 22.56 -2.23
N ASP A 157 7.13 23.26 -1.31
CA ASP A 157 8.19 24.23 -1.59
C ASP A 157 9.43 23.56 -2.19
N ALA A 158 9.85 22.41 -1.67
CA ALA A 158 10.98 21.63 -2.20
C ALA A 158 10.72 21.13 -3.62
N LEU A 159 9.47 20.85 -3.99
CA LEU A 159 9.09 20.45 -5.35
C LEU A 159 9.09 21.64 -6.34
N GLY A 160 9.04 22.88 -5.82
CA GLY A 160 9.29 24.11 -6.56
C GLY A 160 8.37 24.31 -7.76
N LYS A 161 7.12 23.85 -7.68
CA LYS A 161 6.14 24.01 -8.77
C LYS A 161 5.32 25.28 -8.59
N GLU A 162 4.80 25.79 -9.69
CA GLU A 162 3.99 26.99 -9.70
C GLU A 162 2.75 26.85 -8.83
N LYS A 163 2.34 27.94 -8.20
CA LYS A 163 1.15 28.04 -7.37
C LYS A 163 0.19 29.03 -7.99
N SER A 164 -1.04 28.60 -8.22
CA SER A 164 -2.08 29.48 -8.76
C SER A 164 -2.39 30.61 -7.78
N SER A 165 -2.75 31.79 -8.29
CA SER A 165 -3.10 32.94 -7.45
C SER A 165 -4.22 32.59 -6.47
N GLY A 166 -4.00 32.83 -5.18
CA GLY A 166 -4.94 32.56 -4.10
C GLY A 166 -5.06 31.09 -3.66
N ALA A 167 -4.37 30.14 -4.32
CA ALA A 167 -4.34 28.75 -3.86
C ALA A 167 -3.45 28.60 -2.63
N SER A 168 -3.73 27.62 -1.79
CA SER A 168 -2.87 27.28 -0.63
C SER A 168 -1.71 26.36 -1.00
N TRP A 169 -1.78 25.69 -2.15
CA TRP A 169 -0.83 24.67 -2.58
C TRP A 169 -0.43 24.82 -4.06
N SER A 170 0.76 24.35 -4.40
CA SER A 170 1.25 24.34 -5.78
C SER A 170 0.40 23.45 -6.69
N GLN A 171 0.66 23.54 -7.99
CA GLN A 171 0.12 22.67 -9.02
C GLN A 171 0.26 21.18 -8.67
N VAL A 172 1.26 20.75 -7.89
CA VAL A 172 1.46 19.35 -7.47
C VAL A 172 0.29 18.82 -6.64
N PHE A 173 -0.22 19.62 -5.71
CA PHE A 173 -1.33 19.21 -4.83
C PHE A 173 -2.66 19.87 -5.23
N ASN A 174 -2.68 20.44 -6.42
CA ASN A 174 -3.84 21.09 -7.00
C ASN A 174 -4.11 20.51 -8.41
N LYS A 175 -4.18 21.37 -9.42
CA LYS A 175 -4.47 21.01 -10.81
C LYS A 175 -3.33 21.46 -11.72
N ALA A 176 -2.90 20.56 -12.60
CA ALA A 176 -1.92 20.85 -13.66
C ALA A 176 -2.31 20.05 -14.92
N ASN A 177 -1.88 20.47 -16.10
CA ASN A 177 -2.14 19.74 -17.36
C ASN A 177 -3.62 19.35 -17.58
N GLY A 178 -4.55 20.19 -17.10
CA GLY A 178 -6.00 19.95 -17.17
C GLY A 178 -6.54 18.86 -16.24
N ARG A 179 -5.74 18.31 -15.31
CA ARG A 179 -6.12 17.23 -14.39
C ARG A 179 -5.69 17.50 -12.95
N MET A 180 -6.47 16.95 -12.00
CA MET A 180 -6.07 16.89 -10.60
C MET A 180 -4.79 16.05 -10.46
N GLN A 181 -3.86 16.57 -9.69
CA GLN A 181 -2.52 16.00 -9.53
C GLN A 181 -2.50 15.02 -8.36
N TYR A 182 -1.75 15.29 -7.30
CA TYR A 182 -1.50 14.32 -6.22
C TYR A 182 -2.42 14.54 -5.02
N ASP A 183 -3.03 13.45 -4.57
CA ASP A 183 -3.67 13.36 -3.27
C ASP A 183 -2.60 13.01 -2.21
N VAL A 184 -2.75 13.50 -0.97
CA VAL A 184 -1.80 13.22 0.11
C VAL A 184 -2.51 12.53 1.26
N ASP A 185 -2.03 11.35 1.65
CA ASP A 185 -2.52 10.59 2.78
C ASP A 185 -1.53 10.70 3.95
N PHE A 186 -2.03 11.14 5.08
CA PHE A 186 -1.29 11.27 6.33
C PHE A 186 -1.62 10.11 7.26
N VAL A 187 -0.58 9.50 7.82
CA VAL A 187 -0.69 8.52 8.91
C VAL A 187 0.17 9.01 10.06
N LEU A 188 -0.47 9.58 11.07
CA LEU A 188 0.20 10.16 12.23
C LEU A 188 0.14 9.16 13.38
N LYS A 189 1.30 8.67 13.82
CA LYS A 189 1.44 7.73 14.93
C LYS A 189 2.14 8.41 16.10
N GLY A 190 1.53 8.36 17.28
CA GLY A 190 2.08 8.91 18.52
C GLY A 190 1.59 8.11 19.72
N SER A 191 2.01 8.52 20.92
CA SER A 191 1.60 7.91 22.19
C SER A 191 0.46 8.72 22.80
N GLY A 192 -0.79 8.29 22.60
CA GLY A 192 -1.98 8.91 23.20
C GLY A 192 -3.27 8.35 22.60
N ASP A 193 -4.38 8.52 23.31
CA ASP A 193 -5.67 7.92 22.94
C ASP A 193 -6.26 8.48 21.64
N ASP A 194 -5.86 9.70 21.27
CA ASP A 194 -6.26 10.34 20.02
C ASP A 194 -5.51 9.78 18.79
N PHE A 195 -4.45 9.00 19.00
CA PHE A 195 -3.67 8.38 17.93
C PHE A 195 -4.17 6.95 17.62
N PRO A 196 -3.99 6.47 16.38
CA PRO A 196 -3.46 7.20 15.23
C PRO A 196 -4.44 8.25 14.70
N VAL A 197 -3.89 9.32 14.12
CA VAL A 197 -4.66 10.31 13.35
C VAL A 197 -4.41 10.06 11.87
N PHE A 198 -5.48 9.94 11.10
CA PHE A 198 -5.45 9.83 9.65
C PHE A 198 -5.87 11.14 9.03
N GLY A 199 -5.14 11.58 8.00
CA GLY A 199 -5.51 12.77 7.25
C GLY A 199 -5.51 12.50 5.76
N THR A 200 -6.33 13.23 5.03
CA THR A 200 -6.30 13.24 3.57
C THR A 200 -6.39 14.67 3.07
N LYS A 201 -5.46 15.02 2.19
CA LYS A 201 -5.54 16.22 1.35
C LYS A 201 -5.89 15.79 -0.06
N HIS A 202 -7.03 16.24 -0.54
CA HIS A 202 -7.42 16.00 -1.93
C HIS A 202 -6.77 17.01 -2.88
N ALA A 203 -6.37 16.52 -4.06
CA ALA A 203 -5.88 17.36 -5.14
C ALA A 203 -6.97 18.36 -5.55
N GLY A 204 -6.62 19.64 -5.53
CA GLY A 204 -7.52 20.75 -5.87
C GLY A 204 -8.45 21.19 -4.77
N VAL A 205 -8.31 20.62 -3.57
CA VAL A 205 -8.91 21.12 -2.34
C VAL A 205 -7.81 21.69 -1.46
N ASP A 206 -8.03 22.90 -0.95
CA ASP A 206 -7.04 23.60 -0.13
C ASP A 206 -7.01 23.10 1.31
N ASN A 207 -8.16 22.66 1.83
CA ASN A 207 -8.26 22.12 3.18
C ASN A 207 -7.74 20.68 3.26
N ILE A 208 -7.13 20.34 4.39
CA ILE A 208 -6.78 18.97 4.77
C ILE A 208 -7.82 18.48 5.76
N SER A 209 -8.34 17.28 5.55
CA SER A 209 -9.28 16.64 6.47
C SER A 209 -8.53 15.66 7.36
N PHE A 210 -8.68 15.79 8.68
CA PHE A 210 -8.10 14.87 9.66
C PHE A 210 -9.18 14.17 10.47
N THR A 211 -8.91 12.91 10.82
CA THR A 211 -9.78 12.02 11.60
C THR A 211 -8.93 11.27 12.61
N SER A 212 -9.29 11.34 13.89
CA SER A 212 -8.63 10.60 14.97
C SER A 212 -9.34 9.29 15.26
N ALA A 213 -8.64 8.33 15.85
CA ALA A 213 -9.25 7.11 16.37
C ALA A 213 -10.20 7.37 17.56
N ALA A 214 -9.99 8.44 18.31
CA ALA A 214 -10.87 8.84 19.41
C ALA A 214 -12.20 9.42 18.89
N VAL A 215 -13.31 9.00 19.51
CA VAL A 215 -14.64 9.59 19.34
C VAL A 215 -14.63 10.97 20.00
N LYS A 216 -14.43 12.03 19.21
CA LYS A 216 -14.30 13.41 19.72
C LYS A 216 -15.62 14.06 20.14
N ASP A 217 -16.76 13.49 19.73
CA ASP A 217 -18.06 14.14 19.89
C ASP A 217 -18.78 13.64 21.15
N GLN A 218 -18.26 14.04 22.31
CA GLN A 218 -18.85 13.77 23.61
C GLN A 218 -20.30 14.29 23.65
N GLU A 219 -20.58 15.45 23.05
CA GLU A 219 -21.92 16.04 23.00
C GLU A 219 -22.92 15.18 22.21
N THR A 220 -22.50 14.65 21.07
CA THR A 220 -23.35 13.74 20.29
C THR A 220 -23.57 12.42 21.03
N THR A 221 -22.53 11.95 21.73
CA THR A 221 -22.59 10.74 22.57
C THR A 221 -23.56 10.95 23.75
N ASP A 222 -23.47 12.09 24.42
CA ASP A 222 -24.33 12.47 25.55
C ASP A 222 -25.80 12.65 25.10
N LYS A 223 -26.03 13.26 23.92
CA LYS A 223 -27.38 13.36 23.32
C LYS A 223 -27.98 12.00 22.96
N VAL A 224 -27.15 11.04 22.55
CA VAL A 224 -27.60 9.67 22.28
C VAL A 224 -27.93 8.96 23.59
N TYR A 225 -27.09 9.09 24.62
CA TYR A 225 -27.39 8.51 25.93
C TYR A 225 -28.63 9.12 26.59
N GLN A 226 -28.82 10.44 26.49
CA GLN A 226 -30.03 11.12 26.98
C GLN A 226 -31.27 10.63 26.24
N ARG A 227 -31.24 10.56 24.90
CA ARG A 227 -32.38 10.03 24.13
C ARG A 227 -32.66 8.55 24.44
N GLN A 228 -31.63 7.75 24.67
CA GLN A 228 -31.80 6.35 25.06
C GLN A 228 -32.47 6.24 26.43
N ALA A 229 -32.04 7.05 27.41
CA ALA A 229 -32.65 7.09 28.73
C ALA A 229 -34.13 7.54 28.69
N GLU A 230 -34.48 8.51 27.83
CA GLU A 230 -35.86 8.95 27.62
C GLU A 230 -36.74 7.85 27.01
N VAL A 231 -36.22 7.12 26.02
CA VAL A 231 -36.92 5.99 25.38
C VAL A 231 -37.13 4.84 26.38
N ASP A 232 -36.12 4.53 27.18
CA ASP A 232 -36.20 3.47 28.19
C ASP A 232 -37.18 3.83 29.32
N ALA A 233 -37.25 5.10 29.71
CA ALA A 233 -38.23 5.60 30.66
C ALA A 233 -39.67 5.54 30.11
N ALA A 234 -39.86 5.92 28.83
CA ALA A 234 -41.16 5.84 28.16
C ALA A 234 -41.65 4.39 28.02
N ASN A 235 -40.75 3.46 27.69
CA ASN A 235 -41.09 2.04 27.57
C ASN A 235 -41.46 1.41 28.93
N LYS A 236 -40.80 1.79 30.02
CA LYS A 236 -41.18 1.35 31.38
C LYS A 236 -42.54 1.89 31.81
N ALA A 237 -42.87 3.13 31.45
CA ALA A 237 -44.18 3.71 31.74
C ALA A 237 -45.32 3.02 30.97
N GLN A 238 -45.05 2.48 29.78
CA GLN A 238 -46.03 1.73 28.99
C GLN A 238 -46.21 0.28 29.42
N GLN A 239 -45.22 -0.33 30.10
CA GLN A 239 -45.29 -1.72 30.59
C GLN A 239 -45.89 -1.84 32.01
N GLY A 240 -46.14 -0.71 32.69
CA GLY A 240 -46.71 -0.67 34.05
C GLY A 240 -48.22 -0.46 34.13
N ASN A 241 -48.94 -0.47 33.00
CA ASN A 241 -50.41 -0.39 32.91
C ASN A 241 -51.00 -1.69 32.35
#